data_AF-A0A955MGR7-F1
#
_entry.id   AF-A0A955MGR7-F1
#
_cell.length_a   1.000
_cell.length_b   1.000
_cell.length_c   1.000
_cell.angle_alpha   90.00
_cell.angle_beta   90.00
_cell.angle_gamma   90.00
#
_symmetry.space_group_name_H-M   'P 1'
#
loop_
_entity.id
_entity.type
_entity.pdbx_description
1 polymer ?
#
loop_
_entity_poly.entity_id
_entity_poly.type
_entity_poly.pdbx_seq_one_letter_code
_entity_poly.pdbx_strand_id
1 'polypeptide(L)'
;MVLRSIKLNNHGQNIIEYLLVFIAVILVVFLILQPNGYITKKTEEVFDKSMIGVGCIMQDICYEKDGCTWVCGNGCCERSLGEKYNNCSRDCSPICGNNELEGPEECDDGNRSSEDGCSSACKIEFCGDSITQIGLGEECDDGNITSGDGCSSNCKNEP
;
A
#
# COMPACT_ATOMS: atom_id res chain seq x y z
N MET A 1 2.26 87.39 -26.48
CA MET A 1 1.35 86.23 -26.44
C MET A 1 1.88 85.20 -27.45
N VAL A 2 2.74 84.28 -27.00
CA VAL A 2 3.30 83.22 -27.86
C VAL A 2 2.65 81.92 -27.41
N LEU A 3 1.63 81.48 -28.14
CA LEU A 3 1.06 80.14 -27.99
C LEU A 3 1.99 79.15 -28.70
N ARG A 4 2.78 78.40 -27.95
CA ARG A 4 3.44 77.19 -28.47
C ARG A 4 2.48 76.02 -28.31
N SER A 5 1.97 75.53 -29.42
CA SER A 5 1.18 74.30 -29.52
C SER A 5 2.01 73.09 -29.08
N ILE A 6 1.60 72.46 -27.98
CA ILE A 6 2.06 71.11 -27.62
C ILE A 6 1.20 70.14 -28.45
N LYS A 7 1.81 69.47 -29.42
CA LYS A 7 1.20 68.30 -30.08
C LYS A 7 1.09 67.19 -29.04
N LEU A 8 -0.09 67.00 -28.47
CA LEU A 8 -0.45 65.74 -27.81
C LEU A 8 -0.63 64.70 -28.93
N ASN A 9 0.22 63.68 -28.94
CA ASN A 9 0.09 62.56 -29.86
C ASN A 9 -1.28 61.89 -29.64
N ASN A 10 -2.01 61.70 -30.74
CA ASN A 10 -3.36 61.16 -30.82
C ASN A 10 -3.39 59.63 -30.56
N HIS A 11 -3.00 59.23 -29.35
CA HIS A 11 -3.48 58.00 -28.73
C HIS A 11 -3.87 58.35 -27.30
N GLY A 12 -5.01 59.02 -27.18
CA GLY A 12 -5.64 59.36 -25.90
C GLY A 12 -6.20 58.12 -25.22
N GLN A 13 -5.33 57.22 -24.78
CA GLN A 13 -5.66 56.25 -23.75
C GLN A 13 -4.87 56.65 -22.51
N ASN A 14 -5.61 57.05 -21.49
CA ASN A 14 -5.06 57.55 -20.24
C ASN A 14 -4.14 56.47 -19.66
N ILE A 15 -2.89 56.83 -19.39
CA ILE A 15 -1.92 55.94 -18.72
C ILE A 15 -2.53 55.37 -17.41
N ILE A 16 -3.41 56.15 -16.79
CA ILE A 16 -4.20 55.76 -15.62
C ILE A 16 -5.12 54.56 -15.92
N GLU A 17 -5.78 54.52 -17.08
CA GLU A 17 -6.62 53.37 -17.46
C GLU A 17 -5.79 52.10 -17.69
N TYR A 18 -4.64 52.22 -18.37
CA TYR A 18 -3.72 51.09 -18.54
C TYR A 18 -3.21 50.55 -17.21
N LEU A 19 -2.89 51.44 -16.27
CA LEU A 19 -2.43 51.04 -14.94
C LEU A 19 -3.53 50.33 -14.14
N LEU A 20 -4.78 50.82 -14.22
CA LEU A 20 -5.93 50.19 -13.56
C LEU A 20 -6.22 48.80 -14.14
N VAL A 21 -6.18 48.64 -15.46
CA VAL A 21 -6.36 47.34 -16.12
C VAL A 21 -5.23 46.37 -15.73
N PHE A 22 -3.99 46.84 -15.70
CA PHE A 22 -2.84 46.02 -15.33
C PHE A 22 -2.91 45.53 -13.87
N ILE A 23 -3.30 46.40 -12.93
CA ILE A 23 -3.51 46.04 -11.53
C ILE A 23 -4.66 45.03 -11.39
N ALA A 24 -5.77 45.22 -12.12
CA ALA A 24 -6.89 44.28 -12.10
C ALA A 24 -6.49 42.89 -12.62
N VAL A 25 -5.70 42.81 -13.70
CA VAL A 25 -5.19 41.53 -14.22
C VAL A 25 -4.27 40.86 -13.21
N ILE A 26 -3.35 41.60 -12.57
CA ILE A 26 -2.47 41.05 -11.53
C ILE A 26 -3.30 40.50 -10.36
N LEU A 27 -4.31 41.23 -9.88
CA LEU A 27 -5.15 40.77 -8.78
C LEU A 27 -5.93 39.50 -9.15
N VAL A 28 -6.46 39.40 -10.36
CA VAL A 28 -7.14 38.17 -10.85
C VAL A 28 -6.15 37.02 -10.94
N VAL A 29 -4.95 37.24 -11.46
CA VAL A 29 -3.88 36.23 -11.53
C VAL A 29 -3.46 35.75 -10.15
N PHE A 30 -3.34 36.65 -9.16
CA PHE A 30 -3.04 36.28 -7.77
C PHE A 30 -4.17 35.45 -7.14
N LEU A 31 -5.43 35.79 -7.39
CA LEU A 31 -6.57 35.03 -6.85
C LEU A 31 -6.69 33.60 -7.44
N ILE A 32 -6.18 33.36 -8.64
CA ILE A 32 -6.20 32.03 -9.29
C ILE A 32 -4.92 31.22 -9.12
N LEU A 33 -3.75 31.85 -8.99
CA LEU A 33 -2.44 31.17 -8.91
C LEU A 33 -1.89 31.02 -7.49
N GLN A 34 -2.53 31.60 -6.47
CA GLN A 34 -2.18 31.31 -5.08
C GLN A 34 -2.51 29.85 -4.71
N PRO A 35 -1.73 29.21 -3.82
CA PRO A 35 -1.94 27.81 -3.41
C PRO A 35 -3.32 27.52 -2.80
N ASN A 36 -4.07 28.56 -2.43
CA ASN A 36 -5.42 28.47 -1.86
C ASN A 36 -6.54 28.96 -2.81
N GLY A 37 -6.26 29.10 -4.11
CA GLY A 37 -7.21 29.58 -5.11
C GLY A 37 -8.45 28.68 -5.29
N TYR A 38 -9.57 29.25 -5.76
CA TYR A 38 -10.86 28.53 -5.93
C TYR A 38 -10.79 27.39 -6.96
N ILE A 39 -9.89 27.48 -7.94
CA ILE A 39 -9.78 26.50 -9.04
C ILE A 39 -9.06 25.24 -8.57
N THR A 40 -7.99 25.35 -7.76
CA THR A 40 -7.21 24.18 -7.30
C THR A 40 -8.03 23.25 -6.43
N LYS A 41 -8.86 23.79 -5.52
CA LYS A 41 -9.73 22.98 -4.65
C LYS A 41 -10.73 22.11 -5.41
N LYS A 42 -11.26 22.60 -6.53
CA LYS A 42 -12.33 21.88 -7.27
C LYS A 42 -11.76 20.86 -8.26
N THR A 43 -10.54 21.07 -8.75
CA THR A 43 -9.86 20.08 -9.60
C THR A 43 -9.31 18.90 -8.80
N GLU A 44 -8.88 19.11 -7.55
CA GLU A 44 -8.50 18.02 -6.64
C GLU A 44 -9.70 17.12 -6.30
N GLU A 45 -10.86 17.70 -5.97
CA GLU A 45 -12.08 16.94 -5.65
C GLU A 45 -12.66 16.11 -6.83
N VAL A 46 -12.37 16.50 -8.08
CA VAL A 46 -12.90 15.83 -9.28
C VAL A 46 -11.97 14.71 -9.76
N PHE A 47 -10.65 14.85 -9.57
CA PHE A 47 -9.71 13.74 -9.85
C PHE A 47 -9.90 12.59 -8.85
N ASP A 48 -10.12 12.91 -7.57
CA ASP A 48 -10.28 11.93 -6.50
C ASP A 48 -11.57 11.09 -6.63
N LYS A 49 -12.63 11.68 -7.19
CA LYS A 49 -13.93 10.99 -7.39
C LYS A 49 -14.05 10.19 -8.68
N SER A 50 -13.13 10.34 -9.63
CA SER A 50 -13.20 9.61 -10.92
C SER A 50 -12.48 8.25 -10.90
N MET A 51 -11.79 7.89 -9.82
CA MET A 51 -11.23 6.55 -9.56
C MET A 51 -12.13 5.67 -8.66
N ILE A 52 -13.41 6.00 -8.53
CA ILE A 52 -14.38 5.16 -7.79
C ILE A 52 -14.80 4.00 -8.71
N GLY A 53 -13.93 2.99 -8.78
CA GLY A 53 -14.16 1.74 -9.50
C GLY A 53 -13.23 0.59 -9.11
N VAL A 54 -12.14 0.86 -8.39
CA VAL A 54 -11.26 -0.17 -7.83
C VAL A 54 -10.86 0.29 -6.43
N GLY A 55 -11.10 -0.54 -5.42
CA GLY A 55 -10.94 -0.22 -4.00
C GLY A 55 -9.49 -0.12 -3.52
N CYS A 56 -8.64 0.59 -4.27
CA CYS A 56 -7.23 0.80 -3.93
C CYS A 56 -6.73 2.16 -4.42
N ILE A 57 -6.08 2.91 -3.53
CA ILE A 57 -5.45 4.21 -3.83
C ILE A 57 -3.93 4.02 -3.80
N MET A 58 -3.26 4.23 -4.94
CA MET A 58 -1.80 4.22 -5.00
C MET A 58 -1.24 5.59 -4.57
N GLN A 59 -0.26 5.53 -3.67
CA GLN A 59 0.75 6.58 -3.36
C GLN A 59 0.23 7.89 -2.76
N ASP A 60 0.26 7.98 -1.44
CA ASP A 60 1.40 8.55 -0.70
C ASP A 60 0.96 8.86 0.74
N ILE A 61 1.58 8.15 1.67
CA ILE A 61 1.69 8.50 3.09
C ILE A 61 0.35 8.53 3.87
N CYS A 62 -0.02 7.35 4.34
CA CYS A 62 -0.85 7.16 5.53
C CYS A 62 -0.43 8.08 6.69
N TYR A 63 -1.20 9.14 6.99
CA TYR A 63 -1.00 9.99 8.16
C TYR A 63 -2.06 9.74 9.24
N GLU A 64 -1.64 9.92 10.50
CA GLU A 64 -2.31 9.60 11.78
C GLU A 64 -3.74 10.12 12.02
N LYS A 65 -4.39 10.81 11.07
CA LYS A 65 -5.78 11.26 11.26
C LYS A 65 -6.86 10.33 10.74
N ASP A 66 -6.50 9.31 9.96
CA ASP A 66 -7.44 8.27 9.51
C ASP A 66 -7.04 6.84 9.95
N GLY A 67 -6.08 6.72 10.88
CA GLY A 67 -5.87 5.49 11.65
C GLY A 67 -5.46 4.23 10.87
N CYS A 68 -4.97 4.36 9.64
CA CYS A 68 -4.41 3.25 8.87
C CYS A 68 -3.02 3.62 8.38
N THR A 69 -2.02 2.88 8.84
CA THR A 69 -0.63 2.91 8.38
C THR A 69 -0.22 1.48 8.03
N TRP A 70 0.04 1.24 6.73
CA TRP A 70 0.75 0.09 6.11
C TRP A 70 -0.04 -1.19 5.79
N VAL A 71 0.41 -1.93 4.75
CA VAL A 71 -0.32 -3.00 4.06
C VAL A 71 0.52 -4.27 3.86
N CYS A 72 -0.07 -5.45 4.03
CA CYS A 72 0.38 -6.72 3.42
C CYS A 72 -0.72 -7.31 2.50
N GLY A 73 -0.34 -8.17 1.54
CA GLY A 73 -1.22 -8.76 0.53
C GLY A 73 -1.17 -8.06 -0.84
N ASN A 74 -1.92 -6.96 -1.01
CA ASN A 74 -2.11 -6.30 -2.32
C ASN A 74 -2.04 -4.75 -2.29
N GLY A 75 -1.61 -4.16 -1.17
CA GLY A 75 -1.57 -2.69 -1.01
C GLY A 75 -2.86 -2.03 -0.49
N CYS A 76 -3.89 -2.79 -0.09
CA CYS A 76 -5.13 -2.27 0.50
C CYS A 76 -5.70 -3.20 1.58
N CYS A 77 -6.41 -2.62 2.55
CA CYS A 77 -7.12 -3.40 3.57
C CYS A 77 -8.62 -3.48 3.21
N GLU A 78 -9.10 -4.64 2.76
CA GLU A 78 -10.45 -4.84 2.23
C GLU A 78 -11.43 -5.33 3.30
N ARG A 79 -12.11 -4.41 3.99
CA ARG A 79 -13.15 -4.76 4.99
C ARG A 79 -14.30 -5.61 4.43
N SER A 80 -14.56 -5.53 3.13
CA SER A 80 -15.54 -6.36 2.43
C SER A 80 -15.12 -7.83 2.31
N LEU A 81 -13.82 -8.12 2.39
CA LEU A 81 -13.25 -9.46 2.36
C LEU A 81 -12.94 -10.02 3.76
N GLY A 82 -13.02 -9.18 4.80
CA GLY A 82 -12.96 -9.60 6.21
C GLY A 82 -11.64 -9.32 6.93
N GLU A 83 -10.74 -8.56 6.31
CA GLU A 83 -9.44 -8.20 6.87
C GLU A 83 -9.54 -7.30 8.12
N LYS A 84 -8.65 -7.50 9.11
CA LYS A 84 -8.69 -6.82 10.43
C LYS A 84 -7.34 -6.19 10.82
N TYR A 85 -7.41 -4.95 11.32
CA TYR A 85 -6.27 -4.09 11.72
C TYR A 85 -5.30 -4.70 12.75
N ASN A 86 -5.71 -5.68 13.54
CA ASN A 86 -4.90 -6.29 14.60
C ASN A 86 -4.17 -7.56 14.18
N ASN A 87 -4.35 -8.02 12.93
CA ASN A 87 -3.68 -9.20 12.39
C ASN A 87 -2.67 -8.85 11.31
N CYS A 88 -2.23 -7.58 11.24
CA CYS A 88 -1.19 -7.12 10.33
C CYS A 88 0.08 -6.79 11.12
N SER A 89 1.19 -7.41 10.75
CA SER A 89 2.50 -7.13 11.35
C SER A 89 2.92 -5.70 11.00
N ARG A 90 3.36 -4.91 12.00
CA ARG A 90 3.71 -3.48 11.81
C ARG A 90 4.81 -3.23 10.78
N ASP A 91 5.59 -4.26 10.46
CA ASP A 91 6.73 -4.19 9.53
C ASP A 91 6.44 -4.87 8.19
N CYS A 92 5.18 -5.19 7.87
CA CYS A 92 4.81 -6.01 6.71
C CYS A 92 5.56 -7.35 6.66
N SER A 93 5.93 -7.87 7.85
CA SER A 93 6.53 -9.19 7.97
C SER A 93 5.44 -10.23 7.74
N PRO A 94 5.72 -11.29 6.95
CA PRO A 94 4.82 -12.45 6.80
C PRO A 94 4.40 -12.97 8.17
N ILE A 95 3.13 -13.36 8.30
CA ILE A 95 2.56 -13.81 9.57
C ILE A 95 2.14 -15.26 9.47
N CYS A 96 3.06 -16.12 9.91
CA CYS A 96 2.75 -17.52 10.02
C CYS A 96 1.51 -17.79 10.90
N GLY A 97 0.59 -18.55 10.33
CA GLY A 97 -0.67 -19.00 10.90
C GLY A 97 -1.86 -18.07 10.62
N ASN A 98 -1.86 -17.29 9.55
CA ASN A 98 -2.96 -16.37 9.20
C ASN A 98 -3.89 -16.88 8.07
N ASN A 99 -3.70 -18.11 7.59
CA ASN A 99 -4.31 -18.74 6.41
C ASN A 99 -3.95 -18.09 5.07
N GLU A 100 -2.88 -17.30 5.00
CA GLU A 100 -2.40 -16.69 3.78
C GLU A 100 -0.93 -17.04 3.57
N LEU A 101 -0.58 -17.51 2.37
CA LEU A 101 0.81 -17.83 2.07
C LEU A 101 1.56 -16.55 1.69
N GLU A 102 2.45 -16.09 2.57
CA GLU A 102 3.15 -14.81 2.42
C GLU A 102 4.68 -14.97 2.27
N GLY A 103 5.25 -14.34 1.22
CA GLY A 103 6.70 -14.14 1.08
C GLY A 103 7.55 -15.42 1.24
N PRO A 104 8.35 -15.56 2.33
CA PRO A 104 9.25 -16.69 2.58
C PRO A 104 8.61 -17.92 3.22
N GLU A 105 7.31 -17.89 3.50
CA GLU A 105 6.57 -19.04 4.04
C GLU A 105 6.51 -20.16 3.00
N GLU A 106 6.68 -21.40 3.45
CA GLU A 106 6.52 -22.58 2.58
C GLU A 106 5.11 -23.17 2.69
N CYS A 107 4.42 -22.89 3.80
CA CYS A 107 3.04 -23.26 4.09
C CYS A 107 2.43 -22.21 5.02
N ASP A 108 1.10 -22.15 5.08
CA ASP A 108 0.34 -21.51 6.15
C ASP A 108 -0.98 -22.30 6.32
N ASP A 109 -1.20 -22.88 7.49
CA ASP A 109 -2.38 -23.70 7.79
C ASP A 109 -3.36 -23.02 8.76
N GLY A 110 -3.21 -21.71 8.94
CA GLY A 110 -4.08 -20.91 9.80
C GLY A 110 -3.79 -20.99 11.28
N ASN A 111 -2.66 -21.60 11.67
CA ASN A 111 -2.21 -21.59 13.04
C ASN A 111 -0.68 -21.68 13.18
N ARG A 112 -0.16 -21.69 14.42
CA ARG A 112 1.28 -21.77 14.71
C ARG A 112 1.62 -23.01 15.53
N SER A 113 0.76 -24.02 15.49
CA SER A 113 1.10 -25.32 16.05
C SER A 113 2.15 -25.97 15.15
N SER A 114 2.66 -27.09 15.59
CA SER A 114 3.58 -27.89 14.79
C SER A 114 3.09 -29.32 14.89
N GLU A 115 3.60 -30.17 14.02
CA GLU A 115 3.13 -31.54 13.83
C GLU A 115 1.68 -31.63 13.28
N ASP A 116 1.22 -30.58 12.59
CA ASP A 116 -0.06 -30.51 11.88
C ASP A 116 0.08 -30.24 10.37
N GLY A 117 1.32 -30.25 9.87
CA GLY A 117 1.65 -30.14 8.44
C GLY A 117 2.29 -28.81 8.08
N CYS A 118 2.19 -27.82 8.96
CA CYS A 118 2.89 -26.56 8.85
C CYS A 118 3.47 -26.16 10.21
N SER A 119 4.80 -26.11 10.30
CA SER A 119 5.45 -25.77 11.56
C SER A 119 5.16 -24.34 12.02
N SER A 120 5.44 -24.05 13.29
CA SER A 120 5.30 -22.71 13.89
C SER A 120 6.18 -21.61 13.26
N ALA A 121 7.08 -22.01 12.36
CA ALA A 121 7.96 -21.18 11.54
C ALA A 121 7.57 -21.17 10.05
N CYS A 122 6.40 -21.72 9.71
CA CYS A 122 5.86 -21.83 8.36
C CYS A 122 6.78 -22.53 7.37
N LYS A 123 7.32 -23.66 7.84
CA LYS A 123 8.01 -24.68 7.04
C LYS A 123 7.13 -25.91 6.92
N ILE A 124 7.08 -26.48 5.72
CA ILE A 124 6.35 -27.71 5.46
C ILE A 124 6.96 -28.81 6.31
N GLU A 125 6.11 -29.53 7.03
CA GLU A 125 6.47 -30.71 7.81
C GLU A 125 6.23 -31.94 6.94
N PHE A 126 7.24 -32.79 6.80
CA PHE A 126 7.15 -33.99 5.98
C PHE A 126 8.19 -35.03 6.37
N CYS A 127 7.83 -36.29 6.12
CA CYS A 127 8.71 -37.43 6.32
C CYS A 127 9.99 -37.36 5.48
N GLY A 128 11.13 -37.50 6.15
CA GLY A 128 12.47 -37.46 5.59
C GLY A 128 13.15 -36.10 5.71
N ASP A 129 12.68 -35.22 6.60
CA ASP A 129 13.27 -33.91 6.87
C ASP A 129 14.21 -33.90 8.10
N SER A 130 14.47 -35.09 8.67
CA SER A 130 15.25 -35.33 9.89
C SER A 130 14.57 -34.86 11.18
N ILE A 131 13.26 -34.57 11.15
CA ILE A 131 12.48 -34.12 12.31
C ILE A 131 11.27 -35.03 12.46
N THR A 132 11.30 -35.88 13.50
CA THR A 132 10.15 -36.77 13.76
C THR A 132 8.92 -35.98 14.23
N GLN A 133 7.87 -35.96 13.41
CA GLN A 133 6.61 -35.25 13.64
C GLN A 133 5.51 -36.21 14.11
N ILE A 134 5.46 -36.46 15.43
CA ILE A 134 4.54 -37.46 16.02
C ILE A 134 3.07 -37.13 15.75
N GLY A 135 2.68 -35.84 15.75
CA GLY A 135 1.34 -35.37 15.40
C GLY A 135 0.89 -35.71 13.97
N LEU A 136 1.83 -35.88 13.04
CA LEU A 136 1.57 -36.37 11.68
C LEU A 136 1.57 -37.90 11.57
N GLY A 137 1.81 -38.59 12.68
CA GLY A 137 1.83 -40.05 12.76
C GLY A 137 3.19 -40.67 12.43
N GLU A 138 4.26 -39.89 12.42
CA GLU A 138 5.62 -40.42 12.31
C GLU A 138 6.03 -41.16 13.58
N GLU A 139 6.84 -42.20 13.43
CA GLU A 139 7.44 -42.96 14.53
C GLU A 139 8.97 -42.85 14.56
N CYS A 140 9.55 -42.48 13.42
CA CYS A 140 10.97 -42.21 13.20
C CYS A 140 11.09 -41.21 12.05
N ASP A 141 12.25 -40.56 11.93
CA ASP A 141 12.69 -39.85 10.72
C ASP A 141 14.23 -39.91 10.68
N ASP A 142 14.80 -40.50 9.63
CA ASP A 142 16.25 -40.63 9.43
C ASP A 142 16.82 -39.69 8.35
N GLY A 143 16.05 -38.67 7.98
CA GLY A 143 16.45 -37.61 7.06
C GLY A 143 16.31 -37.96 5.58
N ASN A 144 15.63 -39.05 5.25
CA ASN A 144 15.25 -39.37 3.88
C ASN A 144 14.02 -40.32 3.83
N ILE A 145 13.62 -40.75 2.63
CA ILE A 145 12.46 -41.65 2.41
C ILE A 145 12.87 -43.03 1.86
N THR A 146 14.13 -43.42 2.06
CA THR A 146 14.62 -44.76 1.70
C THR A 146 14.08 -45.75 2.74
N SER A 147 14.17 -47.04 2.46
CA SER A 147 13.81 -48.06 3.44
C SER A 147 15.00 -49.00 3.59
N GLY A 148 15.17 -49.52 4.80
CA GLY A 148 16.28 -50.36 5.23
C GLY A 148 17.46 -49.58 5.82
N ASP A 149 17.34 -48.28 6.07
CA ASP A 149 18.37 -47.40 6.63
C ASP A 149 18.06 -46.86 8.03
N GLY A 150 16.97 -47.31 8.66
CA GLY A 150 16.62 -46.98 10.03
C GLY A 150 15.19 -46.47 10.18
N CYS A 151 14.63 -45.90 9.12
CA CYS A 151 13.24 -45.52 9.04
C CYS A 151 12.67 -45.88 7.67
N SER A 152 11.38 -46.24 7.61
CA SER A 152 10.74 -46.55 6.33
C SER A 152 10.33 -45.28 5.56
N SER A 153 10.02 -45.44 4.27
CA SER A 153 9.52 -44.37 3.38
C SER A 153 8.23 -43.66 3.82
N ASN A 154 7.54 -44.18 4.85
CA ASN A 154 6.34 -43.58 5.44
C ASN A 154 6.58 -43.21 6.91
N CYS A 155 7.83 -43.02 7.31
CA CYS A 155 8.25 -42.65 8.66
C CYS A 155 7.73 -43.58 9.76
N LYS A 156 7.75 -44.88 9.46
CA LYS A 156 7.43 -45.96 10.41
C LYS A 156 8.67 -46.76 10.76
N ASN A 157 8.72 -47.25 11.99
CA ASN A 157 9.78 -48.14 12.43
C ASN A 157 9.84 -49.37 11.53
N GLU A 158 11.05 -49.69 11.09
CA GLU A 158 11.29 -50.86 10.26
C GLU A 158 11.36 -52.13 11.14
N PRO A 159 10.82 -53.26 10.67
CA PRO A 159 10.82 -54.53 11.42
C PRO A 159 12.18 -55.24 11.47
#